data_AF-A0A3B8ZAQ4-F1
#
_entry.id   AF-A0A3B8ZAQ4-F1
#
_cell.length_a   1.000
_cell.length_b   1.000
_cell.length_c   1.000
_cell.angle_alpha   90.00
_cell.angle_beta   90.00
_cell.angle_gamma   90.00
#
_symmetry.space_group_name_H-M   'P 1'
#
loop_
_entity.id
_entity.type
_entity.pdbx_description
1 polymer ?
#
loop_
_entity_poly.entity_id
_entity_poly.type
_entity_poly.pdbx_seq_one_letter_code
_entity_poly.pdbx_strand_id
1 'polypeptide(L)'
;MLQWFIIGLIDCHKSPPTQQVHEAICAVMDQLSKNSSHVAVVSGVMSDCESVFVQETKRRSCPTQMVLPMHFESLCQHVSSDKASWMQAVARESIYVDVAECSANLADGLREADVLTVDRADAILAVVDAKQLTCPTSQDNELITYCRACRKTLVLIDSTSGLIRFEKQASVAESVGVSDSKRLSQWYSTSSPCPLPRSGGESAGMSSSQPPLTGSDTELAPRLQLENWYQEHEALANRLAPWARALMLRMIIINLAVAGITATVLSLDFSTELKTASNFLKMVALAVVLLLARRQKRTQQQWADARLAAELCRVYLDGLWPLKRHRMLECRLAIPGWNEMLKSLSMCWYMGRNDAQELQIAKQQYLTGRIDHQREYYSEHSLHAGRWHPRLKIFATSATVVAMGATGAFIVTTDVVGLDNLSTRLLRLVSAVLPIISAAVLSWIVARDLPRRSHRYAEMKAILEQQAASIRAAPNWPSLWRAVVTTENLLLQELTEWYTKNRGTDKSAK
;
A
#
# COMPACT_ATOMS: atom_id res chain seq x y z
N MET A 1 3.71 -10.53 7.98
CA MET A 1 4.54 -9.44 7.42
C MET A 1 5.67 -9.15 8.39
N LEU A 2 6.92 -8.99 7.94
CA LEU A 2 7.97 -8.52 8.86
C LEU A 2 7.62 -7.08 9.20
N GLN A 3 7.30 -6.84 10.46
CA GLN A 3 7.14 -5.50 10.95
C GLN A 3 8.51 -5.05 11.46
N TRP A 4 9.10 -4.09 10.75
CA TRP A 4 10.34 -3.45 11.18
C TRP A 4 10.02 -2.38 12.21
N PHE A 5 10.72 -2.45 13.34
CA PHE A 5 10.68 -1.43 14.38
C PHE A 5 11.97 -0.61 14.32
N ILE A 6 11.85 0.67 13.99
CA ILE A 6 13.00 1.56 13.82
C ILE A 6 13.21 2.37 15.11
N ILE A 7 14.41 2.27 15.68
CA ILE A 7 14.79 3.03 16.87
C ILE A 7 15.70 4.18 16.43
N GLY A 8 15.33 5.40 16.76
CA GLY A 8 16.16 6.58 16.56
C GLY A 8 16.83 6.99 17.88
N LEU A 9 18.03 7.56 17.80
CA LEU A 9 18.62 8.27 18.93
C LEU A 9 18.89 9.73 18.55
N ILE A 10 18.51 10.63 19.44
CA ILE A 10 18.84 12.04 19.40
C ILE A 10 19.63 12.38 20.66
N ASP A 11 20.74 13.09 20.51
CA ASP A 11 21.55 13.57 21.64
C ASP A 11 21.41 15.07 21.75
N CYS A 12 20.69 15.51 22.77
CA CYS A 12 20.51 16.92 23.09
C CYS A 12 21.67 17.47 23.93
N HIS A 13 22.56 16.60 24.40
CA HIS A 13 23.61 16.97 25.34
C HIS A 13 24.98 17.03 24.65
N LYS A 14 25.77 18.06 24.99
CA LYS A 14 27.10 18.28 24.36
C LYS A 14 28.27 17.61 25.10
N SER A 15 28.03 17.02 26.26
CA SER A 15 29.12 16.41 27.05
C SER A 15 29.24 14.91 26.74
N PRO A 16 30.44 14.32 26.87
CA PRO A 16 30.64 12.90 26.62
C PRO A 16 29.74 12.03 27.51
N PRO A 17 29.25 10.88 27.00
CA PRO A 17 28.39 9.99 27.75
C PRO A 17 29.10 9.47 29.00
N THR A 18 28.41 9.50 30.14
CA THR A 18 28.87 8.78 31.33
C THR A 18 28.65 7.27 31.12
N GLN A 19 29.36 6.45 31.88
CA GLN A 19 29.14 4.99 31.88
C GLN A 19 27.67 4.63 32.15
N GLN A 20 27.00 5.41 33.00
CA GLN A 20 25.58 5.22 33.32
C GLN A 20 24.68 5.45 32.09
N VAL A 21 24.98 6.43 31.25
CA VAL A 21 24.25 6.67 29.99
C VAL A 21 24.46 5.53 29.00
N HIS A 22 25.67 4.97 28.90
CA HIS A 22 25.94 3.80 28.05
C HIS A 22 25.15 2.58 28.52
N GLU A 23 25.17 2.28 29.81
CA GLU A 23 24.38 1.19 30.41
C GLU A 23 22.88 1.40 30.17
N ALA A 24 22.41 2.64 30.27
CA ALA A 24 21.02 3.00 30.00
C ALA A 24 20.62 2.76 28.53
N ILE A 25 21.44 3.20 27.57
CA ILE A 25 21.22 2.96 26.13
C ILE A 25 21.15 1.45 25.86
N CYS A 26 22.07 0.66 26.42
CA CYS A 26 22.07 -0.79 26.29
C CYS A 26 20.77 -1.41 26.82
N ALA A 27 20.36 -1.04 28.03
CA ALA A 27 19.17 -1.58 28.68
C ALA A 27 17.89 -1.28 27.89
N VAL A 28 17.76 -0.06 27.36
CA VAL A 28 16.61 0.33 26.53
C VAL A 28 16.59 -0.46 25.22
N MET A 29 17.73 -0.62 24.55
CA MET A 29 17.82 -1.43 23.33
C MET A 29 17.42 -2.89 23.58
N ASP A 30 17.86 -3.49 24.68
CA ASP A 30 17.51 -4.86 25.05
C ASP A 30 16.00 -4.99 25.36
N GLN A 31 15.40 -3.98 25.97
CA GLN A 31 13.96 -3.95 26.23
C GLN A 31 13.14 -3.80 24.94
N LEU A 32 13.54 -2.92 24.02
CA LEU A 32 12.81 -2.68 22.78
C LEU A 32 12.96 -3.84 21.79
N SER A 33 14.13 -4.46 21.73
CA SER A 33 14.39 -5.64 20.89
C SER A 33 13.65 -6.89 21.37
N LYS A 34 13.40 -7.06 22.67
CA LYS A 34 12.56 -8.17 23.17
C LYS A 34 11.12 -8.13 22.66
N ASN A 35 10.61 -6.95 22.33
CA ASN A 35 9.21 -6.77 21.91
C ASN A 35 9.02 -6.79 20.38
N SER A 36 10.11 -6.81 19.61
CA SER A 36 10.07 -6.64 18.15
C SER A 36 10.93 -7.69 17.47
N SER A 37 10.39 -8.42 16.49
CA SER A 37 11.16 -9.48 15.80
C SER A 37 12.25 -8.93 14.87
N HIS A 38 12.09 -7.70 14.38
CA HIS A 38 13.06 -7.03 13.52
C HIS A 38 13.26 -5.60 13.98
N VAL A 39 14.49 -5.28 14.38
CA VAL A 39 14.88 -3.94 14.82
C VAL A 39 15.89 -3.37 13.83
N ALA A 40 15.64 -2.15 13.39
CA ALA A 40 16.61 -1.33 12.70
C ALA A 40 16.84 -0.04 13.48
N VAL A 41 17.92 0.65 13.18
CA VAL A 41 18.30 1.88 13.89
C VAL A 41 18.55 3.02 12.92
N VAL A 42 18.22 4.23 13.34
CA VAL A 42 18.56 5.48 12.66
C VAL A 42 19.30 6.42 13.61
N SER A 43 20.40 7.04 13.17
CA SER A 43 21.20 7.96 13.99
C SER A 43 21.96 8.96 13.13
N GLY A 44 22.21 10.15 13.67
CA GLY A 44 22.98 11.21 13.01
C GLY A 44 24.49 11.02 13.14
N VAL A 45 24.93 10.28 14.16
CA VAL A 45 26.34 9.86 14.36
C VAL A 45 27.28 11.05 14.58
N MET A 46 26.75 12.12 15.19
CA MET A 46 27.44 13.39 15.41
C MET A 46 27.93 13.55 16.85
N SER A 47 27.23 12.98 17.82
CA SER A 47 27.59 13.01 19.23
C SER A 47 28.31 11.73 19.68
N ASP A 48 28.87 11.78 20.89
CA ASP A 48 29.53 10.62 21.48
C ASP A 48 28.48 9.60 21.99
N CYS A 49 27.29 10.04 22.43
CA CYS A 49 26.19 9.15 22.77
C CYS A 49 25.69 8.38 21.52
N GLU A 50 25.54 9.05 20.39
CA GLU A 50 25.22 8.39 19.11
C GLU A 50 26.31 7.40 18.69
N SER A 51 27.57 7.70 19.01
CA SER A 51 28.68 6.80 18.72
C SER A 51 28.59 5.51 19.52
N VAL A 52 28.28 5.61 20.80
CA VAL A 52 28.00 4.45 21.67
C VAL A 52 26.80 3.67 21.13
N PHE A 53 25.72 4.36 20.77
CA PHE A 53 24.50 3.74 20.23
C PHE A 53 24.76 2.94 18.96
N VAL A 54 25.47 3.50 17.98
CA VAL A 54 25.85 2.80 16.75
C VAL A 54 26.80 1.62 17.01
N GLN A 55 27.70 1.71 17.99
CA GLN A 55 28.53 0.56 18.36
C GLN A 55 27.67 -0.58 18.92
N GLU A 56 26.69 -0.24 19.75
CA GLU A 56 25.73 -1.19 20.32
C GLU A 56 24.80 -1.82 19.28
N THR A 57 24.46 -1.10 18.21
CA THR A 57 23.70 -1.68 17.07
C THR A 57 24.53 -2.67 16.28
N LYS A 58 25.80 -2.34 16.00
CA LYS A 58 26.74 -3.25 15.35
C LYS A 58 26.91 -4.54 16.16
N ARG A 59 27.07 -4.43 17.49
CA ARG A 59 27.17 -5.59 18.39
C ARG A 59 25.96 -6.52 18.30
N ARG A 60 24.77 -5.98 18.03
CA ARG A 60 23.51 -6.72 17.90
C ARG A 60 23.16 -7.08 16.45
N SER A 61 24.03 -6.77 15.48
CA SER A 61 23.77 -6.96 14.05
C SER A 61 22.49 -6.26 13.57
N CYS A 62 22.13 -5.13 14.18
CA CYS A 62 20.96 -4.35 13.76
C CYS A 62 21.31 -3.52 12.51
N PRO A 63 20.50 -3.58 11.44
CA PRO A 63 20.66 -2.70 10.28
C PRO A 63 20.62 -1.23 10.72
N THR A 64 21.65 -0.48 10.33
CA THR A 64 21.81 0.93 10.73
C THR A 64 21.62 1.85 9.54
N GLN A 65 20.77 2.86 9.71
CA GLN A 65 20.60 4.00 8.82
C GLN A 65 21.32 5.20 9.43
N MET A 66 22.08 5.92 8.62
CA MET A 66 22.81 7.11 9.04
C MET A 66 22.16 8.34 8.44
N VAL A 67 22.02 9.44 9.20
CA VAL A 67 21.48 10.71 8.72
C VAL A 67 22.51 11.81 8.93
N LEU A 68 23.20 12.22 7.88
CA LEU A 68 24.22 13.25 7.97
C LEU A 68 23.58 14.65 7.89
N PRO A 69 24.06 15.63 8.67
CA PRO A 69 23.56 17.01 8.62
C PRO A 69 23.93 17.76 7.34
N MET A 70 24.94 17.27 6.61
CA MET A 70 25.43 17.82 5.35
C MET A 70 26.28 16.78 4.62
N HIS A 71 26.73 17.10 3.41
CA HIS A 71 27.62 16.22 2.65
C HIS A 71 28.89 15.89 3.43
N PHE A 72 29.33 14.63 3.32
CA PHE A 72 30.45 14.10 4.09
C PHE A 72 31.73 14.93 3.91
N GLU A 73 32.02 15.43 2.69
CA GLU A 73 33.21 16.27 2.46
C GLU A 73 33.17 17.59 3.25
N SER A 74 31.98 18.19 3.38
CA SER A 74 31.80 19.42 4.15
C SER A 74 31.83 19.14 5.65
N LEU A 75 31.22 18.03 6.07
CA LEU A 75 31.15 17.63 7.47
C LEU A 75 32.54 17.37 8.07
N CYS A 76 33.46 16.78 7.29
CA CYS A 76 34.85 16.55 7.69
C CYS A 76 35.60 17.83 8.09
N GLN A 77 35.16 19.01 7.67
CA GLN A 77 35.75 20.29 8.05
C GLN A 77 35.36 20.72 9.47
N HIS A 78 34.30 20.13 10.02
CA HIS A 78 33.72 20.48 11.32
C HIS A 78 34.00 19.46 12.42
N VAL A 79 34.59 18.31 12.10
CA VAL A 79 34.87 17.23 13.04
C VAL A 79 36.36 16.87 13.04
N SER A 80 36.83 16.21 14.09
CA SER A 80 38.21 15.71 14.12
C SER A 80 38.46 14.65 13.03
N SER A 81 39.70 14.50 12.60
CA SER A 81 40.11 13.50 11.59
C SER A 81 39.72 12.07 12.00
N ASP A 82 39.83 11.77 13.29
CA ASP A 82 39.52 10.44 13.84
C ASP A 82 38.01 10.18 13.76
N LYS A 83 37.20 11.18 14.12
CA LYS A 83 35.74 11.10 14.04
C LYS A 83 35.27 11.00 12.60
N ALA A 84 35.84 11.79 11.68
CA ALA A 84 35.57 11.68 10.25
C ALA A 84 35.86 10.26 9.72
N SER A 85 37.02 9.70 10.05
CA SER A 85 37.42 8.34 9.63
C SER A 85 36.45 7.28 10.16
N TRP A 86 36.06 7.39 11.42
CA TRP A 86 35.09 6.51 12.04
C TRP A 86 33.68 6.64 11.42
N MET A 87 33.20 7.86 11.20
CA MET A 87 31.93 8.13 10.51
C MET A 87 31.92 7.56 9.10
N GLN A 88 33.05 7.63 8.37
CA GLN A 88 33.17 7.02 7.05
C GLN A 88 33.04 5.49 7.11
N ALA A 89 33.64 4.86 8.12
CA ALA A 89 33.51 3.42 8.33
C ALA A 89 32.06 3.03 8.67
N VAL A 90 31.40 3.78 9.56
CA VAL A 90 29.96 3.60 9.85
C VAL A 90 29.10 3.78 8.61
N ALA A 91 29.34 4.82 7.81
CA ALA A 91 28.59 5.10 6.59
C ALA A 91 28.70 3.94 5.56
N ARG A 92 29.87 3.31 5.46
CA ARG A 92 30.10 2.14 4.57
C ARG A 92 29.39 0.87 5.03
N GLU A 93 29.21 0.71 6.33
CA GLU A 93 28.51 -0.43 6.93
C GLU A 93 27.00 -0.21 7.08
N SER A 94 26.56 1.05 7.04
CA SER A 94 25.15 1.42 7.12
C SER A 94 24.39 0.92 5.88
N ILE A 95 23.17 0.43 6.08
CA ILE A 95 22.31 -0.02 4.97
C ILE A 95 21.87 1.15 4.08
N TYR A 96 21.84 2.35 4.66
CA TYR A 96 21.43 3.58 4.03
C TYR A 96 22.10 4.76 4.73
N VAL A 97 22.55 5.74 3.95
CA VAL A 97 23.07 7.01 4.42
C VAL A 97 22.29 8.11 3.74
N ASP A 98 21.67 8.95 4.54
CA ASP A 98 20.98 10.14 4.07
C ASP A 98 21.75 11.40 4.41
N VAL A 99 21.41 12.48 3.72
CA VAL A 99 21.98 13.80 3.96
C VAL A 99 20.83 14.79 4.03
N ALA A 100 20.68 15.45 5.17
CA ALA A 100 19.77 16.57 5.36
C ALA A 100 20.03 17.62 4.27
N GLU A 101 18.96 18.21 3.72
CA GLU A 101 19.11 19.07 2.54
C GLU A 101 19.98 20.29 2.87
N CYS A 102 20.78 20.68 1.87
CA CYS A 102 21.97 21.52 1.99
C CYS A 102 21.76 22.81 2.82
N SER A 103 21.94 22.72 4.13
CA SER A 103 22.06 23.88 4.99
C SER A 103 23.48 24.45 4.85
N ALA A 104 23.59 25.76 4.66
CA ALA A 104 24.89 26.44 4.62
C ALA A 104 25.59 26.44 6.01
N ASN A 105 24.88 26.00 7.06
CA ASN A 105 25.27 26.09 8.45
C ASN A 105 25.06 24.75 9.16
N LEU A 106 26.11 24.25 9.81
CA LEU A 106 26.09 22.99 10.55
C LEU A 106 24.97 22.90 11.59
N ALA A 107 24.66 23.98 12.29
CA ALA A 107 23.62 23.96 13.32
C ALA A 107 22.22 23.67 12.72
N ASP A 108 21.92 24.25 11.56
CA ASP A 108 20.66 24.01 10.86
C ASP A 108 20.60 22.59 10.29
N GLY A 109 21.71 22.11 9.73
CA GLY A 109 21.83 20.74 9.23
C GLY A 109 21.69 19.68 10.33
N LEU A 110 22.26 19.93 11.52
CA LEU A 110 22.07 19.07 12.69
C LEU A 110 20.60 19.00 13.09
N ARG A 111 19.93 20.15 13.17
CA ARG A 111 18.51 20.22 13.48
C ARG A 111 17.66 19.46 12.45
N GLU A 112 17.97 19.59 11.18
CA GLU A 112 17.26 18.88 10.12
C GLU A 112 17.54 17.37 10.15
N ALA A 113 18.79 16.95 10.41
CA ALA A 113 19.13 15.55 10.60
C ALA A 113 18.40 14.92 11.79
N ASP A 114 18.24 15.65 12.88
CA ASP A 114 17.45 15.22 14.03
C ASP A 114 15.97 15.06 13.67
N VAL A 115 15.38 16.02 12.95
CA VAL A 115 13.99 15.94 12.46
C VAL A 115 13.80 14.71 11.57
N LEU A 116 14.73 14.47 10.62
CA LEU A 116 14.70 13.29 9.75
C LEU A 116 14.85 11.97 10.54
N THR A 117 15.66 11.98 11.60
CA THR A 117 15.80 10.84 12.53
C THR A 117 14.47 10.57 13.23
N VAL A 118 13.80 11.62 13.71
CA VAL A 118 12.46 11.53 14.34
C VAL A 118 11.42 11.00 13.36
N ASP A 119 11.39 11.53 12.14
CA ASP A 119 10.40 11.15 11.13
C ASP A 119 10.50 9.66 10.78
N ARG A 120 11.72 9.11 10.71
CA ARG A 120 11.99 7.71 10.36
C ARG A 120 11.80 6.71 11.48
N ALA A 121 11.97 7.11 12.73
CA ALA A 121 11.91 6.17 13.83
C ALA A 121 10.47 5.89 14.29
N ASP A 122 10.23 4.72 14.87
CA ASP A 122 9.01 4.37 15.61
C ASP A 122 9.15 4.72 17.10
N ALA A 123 10.37 4.60 17.62
CA ALA A 123 10.75 5.00 18.96
C ALA A 123 11.98 5.90 18.93
N ILE A 124 12.02 6.88 19.83
CA ILE A 124 13.13 7.81 20.00
C ILE A 124 13.73 7.64 21.40
N LEU A 125 15.02 7.37 21.44
CA LEU A 125 15.86 7.49 22.63
C LEU A 125 16.42 8.90 22.61
N ALA A 126 16.05 9.70 23.59
CA ALA A 126 16.56 11.06 23.72
C ALA A 126 17.45 11.15 24.96
N VAL A 127 18.73 11.44 24.75
CA VAL A 127 19.66 11.76 25.84
C VAL A 127 19.56 13.25 26.10
N VAL A 128 19.04 13.64 27.28
CA VAL A 128 18.62 15.01 27.58
C VAL A 128 19.06 15.41 28.99
N ASP A 129 19.39 16.69 29.18
CA ASP A 129 19.51 17.25 30.53
C ASP A 129 18.10 17.57 31.05
N ALA A 130 17.70 16.96 32.17
CA ALA A 130 16.40 17.21 32.79
C ALA A 130 16.12 18.70 33.05
N LYS A 131 17.16 19.53 33.25
CA LYS A 131 17.00 20.99 33.41
C LYS A 131 16.56 21.66 32.11
N GLN A 132 17.10 21.24 30.96
CA GLN A 132 16.78 21.84 29.66
C GLN A 132 15.34 21.55 29.22
N LEU A 133 14.78 20.39 29.62
CA LEU A 133 13.38 20.04 29.37
C LEU A 133 12.38 20.97 30.05
N THR A 134 12.78 21.67 31.13
CA THR A 134 11.91 22.63 31.82
C THR A 134 11.89 24.00 31.15
N CYS A 135 12.84 24.27 30.25
CA CYS A 135 12.94 25.54 29.52
C CYS A 135 12.17 25.43 28.19
N PRO A 136 11.04 26.14 28.02
CA PRO A 136 10.21 25.99 26.82
C PRO A 136 10.92 26.36 25.52
N THR A 137 11.90 27.27 25.60
CA THR A 137 12.63 27.83 24.47
C THR A 137 13.94 27.09 24.16
N SER A 138 14.24 25.97 24.83
CA SER A 138 15.40 25.17 24.47
C SER A 138 15.11 24.41 23.18
N GLN A 139 16.10 24.38 22.27
CA GLN A 139 16.02 23.59 21.02
C GLN A 139 15.71 22.11 21.31
N ASP A 140 16.25 21.59 22.41
CA ASP A 140 16.01 20.22 22.88
C ASP A 140 14.54 19.99 23.23
N ASN A 141 13.91 20.95 23.93
CA ASN A 141 12.50 20.87 24.23
C ASN A 141 11.62 21.00 22.97
N GLU A 142 12.04 21.78 21.97
CA GLU A 142 11.33 21.84 20.67
C GLU A 142 11.33 20.48 19.96
N LEU A 143 12.49 19.80 19.90
CA LEU A 143 12.60 18.50 19.25
C LEU A 143 11.82 17.41 20.01
N ILE A 144 11.86 17.42 21.33
CA ILE A 144 11.04 16.53 22.16
C ILE A 144 9.54 16.81 21.98
N THR A 145 9.16 18.08 21.85
CA THR A 145 7.78 18.47 21.52
C THR A 145 7.39 17.97 20.13
N TYR A 146 8.30 18.03 19.16
CA TYR A 146 8.10 17.46 17.83
C TYR A 146 7.90 15.94 17.87
N CYS A 147 8.73 15.20 18.62
CA CYS A 147 8.56 13.75 18.85
C CYS A 147 7.17 13.41 19.39
N ARG A 148 6.69 14.21 20.37
CA ARG A 148 5.35 14.05 20.96
C ARG A 148 4.25 14.34 19.94
N ALA A 149 4.40 15.40 19.14
CA ALA A 149 3.46 15.76 18.07
C ALA A 149 3.36 14.69 16.98
N CYS A 150 4.49 14.10 16.60
CA CYS A 150 4.59 12.97 15.67
C CYS A 150 4.19 11.62 16.30
N ARG A 151 3.77 11.62 17.57
CA ARG A 151 3.30 10.45 18.33
C ARG A 151 4.30 9.29 18.39
N LYS A 152 5.58 9.61 18.56
CA LYS A 152 6.65 8.62 18.67
C LYS A 152 6.69 8.04 20.08
N THR A 153 7.11 6.77 20.20
CA THR A 153 7.42 6.19 21.52
C THR A 153 8.68 6.85 22.05
N LEU A 154 8.60 7.59 23.15
CA LEU A 154 9.71 8.39 23.64
C LEU A 154 10.32 7.78 24.90
N VAL A 155 11.64 7.61 24.88
CA VAL A 155 12.44 7.16 26.02
C VAL A 155 13.45 8.25 26.34
N LEU A 156 13.29 8.90 27.49
CA LEU A 156 14.19 9.94 27.96
C LEU A 156 15.28 9.30 28.83
N ILE A 157 16.53 9.62 28.55
CA ILE A 157 17.68 9.21 29.36
C ILE A 157 18.31 10.49 29.89
N ASP A 158 18.35 10.65 31.22
CA ASP A 158 19.03 11.78 31.83
C ASP A 158 20.54 11.70 31.55
N SER A 159 21.10 12.76 30.96
CA SER A 159 22.50 12.79 30.53
C SER A 159 23.50 12.71 31.70
N THR A 160 23.07 13.06 32.92
CA THR A 160 23.93 13.09 34.10
C THR A 160 23.81 11.80 34.90
N SER A 161 22.58 11.33 35.17
CA SER A 161 22.32 10.19 36.06
C SER A 161 22.05 8.88 35.34
N GLY A 162 21.92 8.88 34.00
CA GLY A 162 21.50 7.71 33.22
C GLY A 162 20.09 7.23 33.54
N LEU A 163 19.26 8.03 34.23
CA LEU A 163 17.91 7.62 34.63
C LEU A 163 17.03 7.49 33.39
N ILE A 164 16.45 6.31 33.20
CA ILE A 164 15.55 6.02 32.08
C ILE A 164 14.11 6.36 32.47
N ARG A 165 13.44 7.18 31.68
CA ARG A 165 12.02 7.48 31.79
C ARG A 165 11.30 7.14 30.47
N PHE A 166 10.38 6.19 30.54
CA PHE A 166 9.49 5.87 29.42
C PHE A 166 8.29 6.81 29.43
N GLU A 167 8.15 7.64 28.40
CA GLU A 167 6.90 8.36 28.14
C GLU A 167 5.99 7.45 27.32
N LYS A 168 5.18 6.66 28.01
CA LYS A 168 4.16 5.85 27.37
C LYS A 168 3.06 6.78 26.87
N GLN A 169 3.07 7.11 25.58
CA GLN A 169 1.88 7.73 25.00
C GLN A 169 0.70 6.76 25.13
N ALA A 170 -0.47 7.30 25.50
CA ALA A 170 -1.74 6.60 25.39
C ALA A 170 -1.80 6.06 23.96
N SER A 171 -1.67 4.74 23.85
CA SER A 171 -1.22 4.09 22.62
C SER A 171 -2.08 4.52 21.44
N VAL A 172 -1.42 4.91 20.34
CA VAL A 172 -2.03 5.10 19.00
C VAL A 172 -2.93 3.93 18.60
N ALA A 173 -2.76 2.78 19.23
CA ALA A 173 -3.70 1.68 19.23
C ALA A 173 -5.18 2.12 19.40
N GLU A 174 -5.50 3.07 20.27
CA GLU A 174 -6.88 3.51 20.45
C GLU A 174 -7.34 4.57 19.44
N SER A 175 -6.45 5.36 18.85
CA SER A 175 -6.82 6.51 17.99
C SER A 175 -6.66 6.26 16.49
N VAL A 176 -5.72 5.43 16.06
CA VAL A 176 -5.65 4.89 14.70
C VAL A 176 -6.32 3.53 14.77
N GLY A 177 -7.65 3.54 14.68
CA GLY A 177 -8.55 2.40 14.93
C GLY A 177 -7.83 1.05 14.82
N VAL A 178 -7.42 0.50 15.97
CA VAL A 178 -6.77 -0.81 16.08
C VAL A 178 -7.55 -1.94 15.45
N SER A 179 -8.78 -1.70 15.05
CA SER A 179 -9.48 -2.56 14.13
C SER A 179 -8.68 -2.88 12.86
N ASP A 180 -7.89 -1.98 12.26
CA ASP A 180 -7.24 -2.27 10.96
C ASP A 180 -5.87 -2.97 11.10
N SER A 181 -5.03 -2.59 12.06
CA SER A 181 -3.77 -3.32 12.31
C SER A 181 -4.00 -4.66 13.03
N LYS A 182 -4.97 -4.76 13.96
CA LYS A 182 -5.44 -6.06 14.45
C LYS A 182 -6.15 -6.82 13.35
N ARG A 183 -6.91 -6.21 12.42
CA ARG A 183 -7.47 -6.96 11.29
C ARG A 183 -6.39 -7.50 10.37
N LEU A 184 -5.36 -6.72 10.05
CA LEU A 184 -4.25 -7.15 9.19
C LEU A 184 -3.41 -8.24 9.89
N SER A 185 -3.03 -8.06 11.15
CA SER A 185 -2.29 -9.08 11.92
C SER A 185 -3.15 -10.32 12.25
N GLN A 186 -4.41 -10.14 12.63
CA GLN A 186 -5.39 -11.22 12.77
C GLN A 186 -5.62 -11.91 11.42
N TRP A 187 -5.63 -11.18 10.30
CA TRP A 187 -5.60 -11.75 8.95
C TRP A 187 -4.37 -12.60 8.75
N TYR A 188 -3.16 -12.06 8.88
CA TYR A 188 -1.91 -12.80 8.72
C TYR A 188 -1.84 -14.05 9.63
N SER A 189 -2.46 -14.01 10.81
CA SER A 189 -2.55 -15.15 11.72
C SER A 189 -3.65 -16.17 11.38
N THR A 190 -4.75 -15.74 10.73
CA THR A 190 -5.89 -16.62 10.36
C THR A 190 -5.83 -17.12 8.92
N SER A 191 -5.12 -16.41 8.04
CA SER A 191 -4.60 -16.93 6.78
C SER A 191 -3.35 -17.77 7.07
N SER A 192 -3.52 -18.83 7.87
CA SER A 192 -2.62 -19.97 7.74
C SER A 192 -2.62 -20.35 6.26
N PRO A 193 -1.45 -20.55 5.62
CA PRO A 193 -1.42 -20.97 4.23
C PRO A 193 -2.26 -22.23 4.12
N CYS A 194 -3.33 -22.20 3.31
CA CYS A 194 -3.81 -23.44 2.73
C CYS A 194 -2.56 -24.11 2.14
N PRO A 195 -2.21 -25.35 2.51
CA PRO A 195 -1.08 -26.02 1.91
C PRO A 195 -1.33 -25.96 0.41
N LEU A 196 -0.47 -25.21 -0.29
CA LEU A 196 -0.44 -25.26 -1.74
C LEU A 196 -0.34 -26.74 -2.10
N PRO A 197 -1.04 -27.21 -3.15
CA PRO A 197 -0.83 -28.57 -3.62
C PRO A 197 0.66 -28.70 -3.92
N ARG A 198 1.37 -29.43 -3.06
CA ARG A 198 2.74 -29.88 -3.30
C ARG A 198 2.67 -30.55 -4.66
N SER A 199 3.25 -29.94 -5.68
CA SER A 199 3.52 -30.64 -6.93
C SER A 199 4.38 -31.83 -6.53
N GLY A 200 3.81 -33.03 -6.62
CA GLY A 200 4.48 -34.28 -6.30
C GLY A 200 5.72 -34.41 -7.18
N GLY A 201 6.88 -34.10 -6.60
CA GLY A 201 8.19 -34.46 -7.08
C GLY A 201 8.82 -35.32 -5.99
N GLU A 202 9.16 -36.54 -6.36
CA GLU A 202 9.54 -37.64 -5.49
C GLU A 202 10.72 -37.32 -4.57
N SER A 203 10.59 -37.84 -3.36
CA SER A 203 11.57 -37.94 -2.31
C SER A 203 12.78 -38.79 -2.72
N ALA A 204 13.98 -38.22 -2.68
CA ALA A 204 15.21 -38.93 -2.42
C ALA A 204 16.05 -38.14 -1.40
N GLY A 205 16.47 -38.81 -0.35
CA GLY A 205 16.99 -38.21 0.88
C GLY A 205 18.27 -37.40 0.71
N MET A 206 18.40 -36.34 1.49
CA MET A 206 19.64 -35.60 1.63
C MET A 206 19.87 -35.17 3.08
N SER A 207 21.02 -35.64 3.57
CA SER A 207 21.64 -35.43 4.86
C SER A 207 21.68 -33.97 5.28
N SER A 208 21.35 -33.70 6.55
CA SER A 208 21.42 -32.41 7.21
C SER A 208 22.88 -32.05 7.54
N SER A 209 23.59 -31.53 6.56
CA SER A 209 24.83 -30.78 6.77
C SER A 209 24.80 -29.57 5.85
N GLN A 210 24.16 -28.49 6.30
CA GLN A 210 24.28 -27.21 5.61
C GLN A 210 25.72 -26.70 5.75
N PRO A 211 26.42 -26.42 4.65
CA PRO A 211 27.72 -25.77 4.70
C PRO A 211 27.55 -24.33 5.23
N PRO A 212 28.60 -23.73 5.81
CA PRO A 212 28.59 -22.34 6.22
C PRO A 212 28.29 -21.46 5.00
N LEU A 213 27.18 -20.71 5.09
CA LEU A 213 26.71 -19.77 4.06
C LEU A 213 27.80 -18.74 3.79
N THR A 214 28.46 -18.87 2.63
CA THR A 214 29.34 -17.86 2.07
C THR A 214 28.51 -16.62 1.71
N GLY A 215 29.06 -15.42 1.91
CA GLY A 215 28.33 -14.12 1.99
C GLY A 215 27.42 -13.70 0.83
N SER A 216 27.24 -14.48 -0.23
CA SER A 216 26.23 -14.25 -1.28
C SER A 216 24.81 -14.65 -0.87
N ASP A 217 24.65 -15.55 0.11
CA ASP A 217 23.33 -16.11 0.45
C ASP A 217 22.49 -15.18 1.35
N THR A 218 23.13 -14.21 2.01
CA THR A 218 22.44 -13.21 2.84
C THR A 218 21.73 -12.13 2.01
N GLU A 219 22.20 -11.83 0.80
CA GLU A 219 21.61 -10.83 -0.11
C GLU A 219 20.33 -11.32 -0.79
N LEU A 220 20.20 -12.63 -1.02
CA LEU A 220 19.01 -13.26 -1.59
C LEU A 220 17.82 -13.24 -0.62
N ALA A 221 18.06 -13.17 0.71
CA ALA A 221 17.00 -13.32 1.71
C ALA A 221 15.95 -12.19 1.69
N PRO A 222 16.31 -10.87 1.68
CA PRO A 222 15.31 -9.80 1.66
C PRO A 222 14.52 -9.74 0.35
N ARG A 223 15.19 -9.98 -0.79
CA ARG A 223 14.53 -9.99 -2.10
C ARG A 223 13.55 -11.15 -2.21
N LEU A 224 13.98 -12.36 -1.85
CA LEU A 224 13.14 -13.55 -1.89
C LEU A 224 11.92 -13.41 -0.97
N GLN A 225 12.11 -12.81 0.19
CA GLN A 225 11.00 -12.51 1.09
C GLN A 225 9.99 -11.55 0.46
N LEU A 226 10.48 -10.49 -0.18
CA LEU A 226 9.64 -9.53 -0.88
C LEU A 226 8.90 -10.18 -2.06
N GLU A 227 9.57 -11.05 -2.81
CA GLU A 227 8.97 -11.85 -3.89
C GLU A 227 7.86 -12.76 -3.34
N ASN A 228 8.12 -13.47 -2.24
CA ASN A 228 7.11 -14.31 -1.61
C ASN A 228 5.86 -13.51 -1.19
N TRP A 229 6.04 -12.29 -0.67
CA TRP A 229 4.91 -11.40 -0.35
C TRP A 229 4.17 -10.91 -1.58
N TYR A 230 4.89 -10.57 -2.65
CA TYR A 230 4.30 -10.21 -3.92
C TYR A 230 3.42 -11.35 -4.44
N GLN A 231 3.95 -12.56 -4.50
CA GLN A 231 3.24 -13.75 -4.98
C GLN A 231 2.02 -14.09 -4.11
N GLU A 232 2.14 -13.99 -2.78
CA GLU A 232 1.02 -14.22 -1.85
C GLU A 232 -0.14 -13.24 -2.12
N HIS A 233 0.17 -11.94 -2.19
CA HIS A 233 -0.84 -10.90 -2.39
C HIS A 233 -1.42 -10.89 -3.80
N GLU A 234 -0.60 -11.20 -4.81
CA GLU A 234 -1.05 -11.36 -6.18
C GLU A 234 -2.00 -12.55 -6.32
N ALA A 235 -1.64 -13.72 -5.77
CA ALA A 235 -2.50 -14.90 -5.77
C ALA A 235 -3.84 -14.62 -5.07
N LEU A 236 -3.80 -13.92 -3.94
CA LEU A 236 -4.99 -13.53 -3.22
C LEU A 236 -5.86 -12.54 -4.00
N ALA A 237 -5.25 -11.52 -4.61
CA ALA A 237 -5.95 -10.57 -5.45
C ALA A 237 -6.62 -11.26 -6.65
N ASN A 238 -5.92 -12.20 -7.30
CA ASN A 238 -6.43 -12.98 -8.42
C ASN A 238 -7.57 -13.91 -8.02
N ARG A 239 -7.54 -14.47 -6.80
CA ARG A 239 -8.63 -15.28 -6.24
C ARG A 239 -9.87 -14.45 -5.88
N LEU A 240 -9.69 -13.28 -5.27
CA LEU A 240 -10.80 -12.46 -4.78
C LEU A 240 -11.49 -11.67 -5.91
N ALA A 241 -10.77 -11.28 -6.95
CA ALA A 241 -11.30 -10.53 -8.09
C ALA A 241 -12.54 -11.17 -8.77
N PRO A 242 -12.51 -12.46 -9.20
CA PRO A 242 -13.68 -13.09 -9.81
C PRO A 242 -14.83 -13.24 -8.81
N TRP A 243 -14.54 -13.48 -7.53
CA TRP A 243 -15.58 -13.63 -6.51
C TRP A 243 -16.32 -12.32 -6.24
N ALA A 244 -15.59 -11.20 -6.12
CA ALA A 244 -16.19 -9.87 -6.00
C ALA A 244 -17.12 -9.55 -7.19
N ARG A 245 -16.66 -9.85 -8.41
CA ARG A 245 -17.44 -9.66 -9.65
C ARG A 245 -18.66 -10.57 -9.70
N ALA A 246 -18.53 -11.82 -9.25
CA ALA A 246 -19.64 -12.77 -9.22
C ALA A 246 -20.72 -12.36 -8.22
N LEU A 247 -20.34 -11.84 -7.04
CA LEU A 247 -21.31 -11.31 -6.06
C LEU A 247 -22.09 -10.13 -6.61
N MET A 248 -21.40 -9.18 -7.25
CA MET A 248 -22.03 -8.05 -7.95
C MET A 248 -23.04 -8.52 -9.00
N LEU A 249 -22.65 -9.50 -9.84
CA LEU A 249 -23.52 -10.06 -10.86
C LEU A 249 -24.75 -10.75 -10.25
N ARG A 250 -24.57 -11.54 -9.18
CA ARG A 250 -25.67 -12.22 -8.48
C ARG A 250 -26.69 -11.22 -7.92
N MET A 251 -26.24 -10.11 -7.34
CA MET A 251 -27.15 -9.06 -6.86
C MET A 251 -27.97 -8.43 -7.98
N ILE A 252 -27.33 -8.14 -9.12
CA ILE A 252 -28.03 -7.64 -10.30
C ILE A 252 -29.07 -8.68 -10.75
N ILE A 253 -28.69 -9.94 -10.95
CA ILE A 253 -29.60 -11.02 -11.38
C ILE A 253 -30.79 -11.17 -10.44
N ILE A 254 -30.58 -11.17 -9.12
CA ILE A 254 -31.67 -11.29 -8.14
C ILE A 254 -32.65 -10.12 -8.26
N ASN A 255 -32.15 -8.88 -8.30
CA ASN A 255 -33.00 -7.70 -8.46
C ASN A 255 -33.80 -7.75 -9.78
N LEU A 256 -33.20 -8.22 -10.87
CA LEU A 256 -33.90 -8.38 -12.13
C LEU A 256 -34.95 -9.48 -12.11
N ALA A 257 -34.63 -10.63 -11.53
CA ALA A 257 -35.58 -11.73 -11.42
C ALA A 257 -36.82 -11.29 -10.64
N VAL A 258 -36.61 -10.57 -9.53
CA VAL A 258 -37.69 -10.02 -8.70
C VAL A 258 -38.51 -8.98 -9.46
N ALA A 259 -37.85 -8.04 -10.14
CA ALA A 259 -38.53 -7.02 -10.92
C ALA A 259 -39.32 -7.64 -12.09
N GLY A 260 -38.76 -8.64 -12.77
CA GLY A 260 -39.42 -9.40 -13.84
C GLY A 260 -40.65 -10.16 -13.33
N ILE A 261 -40.54 -10.89 -12.22
CA ILE A 261 -41.69 -11.59 -11.59
C ILE A 261 -42.78 -10.58 -11.24
N THR A 262 -42.40 -9.43 -10.69
CA THR A 262 -43.34 -8.37 -10.33
C THR A 262 -44.09 -7.83 -11.53
N ALA A 263 -43.35 -7.52 -12.60
CA ALA A 263 -43.91 -7.07 -13.87
C ALA A 263 -44.89 -8.10 -14.44
N THR A 264 -44.51 -9.38 -14.47
CA THR A 264 -45.37 -10.47 -14.94
C THR A 264 -46.64 -10.61 -14.11
N VAL A 265 -46.52 -10.55 -12.77
CA VAL A 265 -47.66 -10.68 -11.86
C VAL A 265 -48.66 -9.53 -12.05
N LEU A 266 -48.14 -8.32 -12.27
CA LEU A 266 -48.97 -7.14 -12.52
C LEU A 266 -49.62 -7.19 -13.91
N SER A 267 -48.89 -7.63 -14.94
CA SER A 267 -49.37 -7.59 -16.33
C SER A 267 -50.44 -8.63 -16.65
N LEU A 268 -50.37 -9.82 -16.03
CA LEU A 268 -51.28 -10.94 -16.29
C LEU A 268 -52.47 -11.00 -15.32
N ASP A 269 -52.61 -10.00 -14.45
CA ASP A 269 -53.72 -9.80 -13.53
C ASP A 269 -54.06 -11.03 -12.65
N PHE A 270 -53.02 -11.65 -12.09
CA PHE A 270 -53.16 -12.79 -11.20
C PHE A 270 -53.97 -12.44 -9.93
N SER A 271 -54.42 -13.48 -9.21
CA SER A 271 -55.16 -13.38 -7.95
C SER A 271 -54.46 -12.52 -6.89
N THR A 272 -55.23 -11.98 -5.94
CA THR A 272 -54.74 -11.18 -4.81
C THR A 272 -53.72 -11.93 -3.95
N GLU A 273 -53.87 -13.25 -3.81
CA GLU A 273 -52.91 -14.11 -3.11
C GLU A 273 -51.55 -14.13 -3.80
N LEU A 274 -51.51 -14.27 -5.14
CA LEU A 274 -50.26 -14.25 -5.92
C LEU A 274 -49.60 -12.86 -5.89
N LYS A 275 -50.39 -11.78 -5.88
CA LYS A 275 -49.90 -10.41 -5.68
C LYS A 275 -49.24 -10.25 -4.31
N THR A 276 -49.83 -10.80 -3.26
CA THR A 276 -49.29 -10.78 -1.88
C THR A 276 -48.02 -11.61 -1.77
N ALA A 277 -48.00 -12.82 -2.34
CA ALA A 277 -46.82 -13.69 -2.39
C ALA A 277 -45.66 -13.03 -3.16
N SER A 278 -45.94 -12.34 -4.28
CA SER A 278 -44.95 -11.58 -5.03
C SER A 278 -44.31 -10.47 -4.17
N ASN A 279 -45.12 -9.74 -3.40
CA ASN A 279 -44.60 -8.71 -2.50
C ASN A 279 -43.73 -9.29 -1.38
N PHE A 280 -44.11 -10.42 -0.80
CA PHE A 280 -43.28 -11.12 0.17
C PHE A 280 -41.94 -11.57 -0.45
N LEU A 281 -41.95 -12.13 -1.66
CA LEU A 281 -40.75 -12.54 -2.38
C LEU A 281 -39.80 -11.36 -2.63
N LYS A 282 -40.33 -10.16 -2.96
CA LYS A 282 -39.51 -8.93 -3.07
C LYS A 282 -38.78 -8.61 -1.78
N MET A 283 -39.47 -8.68 -0.64
CA MET A 283 -38.86 -8.36 0.67
C MET A 283 -37.75 -9.34 1.02
N VAL A 284 -37.97 -10.64 0.78
CA VAL A 284 -36.95 -11.68 0.97
C VAL A 284 -35.74 -11.42 0.06
N ALA A 285 -35.98 -11.15 -1.22
CA ALA A 285 -34.90 -10.91 -2.17
C ALA A 285 -34.10 -9.63 -1.84
N LEU A 286 -34.77 -8.57 -1.39
CA LEU A 286 -34.11 -7.35 -0.92
C LEU A 286 -33.20 -7.65 0.29
N ALA A 287 -33.67 -8.44 1.26
CA ALA A 287 -32.86 -8.86 2.39
C ALA A 287 -31.62 -9.67 1.95
N VAL A 288 -31.78 -10.59 0.99
CA VAL A 288 -30.66 -11.35 0.39
C VAL A 288 -29.67 -10.43 -0.31
N VAL A 289 -30.14 -9.46 -1.11
CA VAL A 289 -29.28 -8.50 -1.80
C VAL A 289 -28.51 -7.64 -0.80
N LEU A 290 -29.13 -7.20 0.30
CA LEU A 290 -28.43 -6.46 1.37
C LEU A 290 -27.32 -7.30 2.02
N LEU A 291 -27.56 -8.59 2.27
CA LEU A 291 -26.54 -9.50 2.79
C LEU A 291 -25.41 -9.72 1.79
N LEU A 292 -25.73 -9.91 0.51
CA LEU A 292 -24.75 -10.03 -0.56
C LEU A 292 -23.94 -8.75 -0.75
N ALA A 293 -24.55 -7.57 -0.62
CA ALA A 293 -23.88 -6.28 -0.73
C ALA A 293 -22.87 -6.09 0.40
N ARG A 294 -23.23 -6.48 1.64
CA ARG A 294 -22.28 -6.48 2.77
C ARG A 294 -21.11 -7.41 2.52
N ARG A 295 -21.35 -8.61 2.01
CA ARG A 295 -20.28 -9.55 1.63
C ARG A 295 -19.42 -8.99 0.51
N GLN A 296 -20.04 -8.46 -0.55
CA GLN A 296 -19.36 -7.85 -1.69
C GLN A 296 -18.47 -6.69 -1.26
N LYS A 297 -18.93 -5.78 -0.38
CA LYS A 297 -18.11 -4.69 0.16
C LYS A 297 -16.85 -5.24 0.83
N ARG A 298 -16.99 -6.24 1.71
CA ARG A 298 -15.83 -6.87 2.40
C ARG A 298 -14.88 -7.53 1.42
N THR A 299 -15.39 -8.32 0.48
CA THR A 299 -14.57 -8.97 -0.55
C THR A 299 -13.83 -7.95 -1.42
N GLN A 300 -14.52 -6.87 -1.80
CA GLN A 300 -13.95 -5.82 -2.63
C GLN A 300 -12.86 -5.05 -1.88
N GLN A 301 -13.04 -4.79 -0.58
CA GLN A 301 -12.00 -4.20 0.27
C GLN A 301 -10.78 -5.12 0.35
N GLN A 302 -10.96 -6.40 0.68
CA GLN A 302 -9.87 -7.37 0.75
C GLN A 302 -9.12 -7.52 -0.59
N TRP A 303 -9.87 -7.54 -1.70
CA TRP A 303 -9.27 -7.56 -3.03
C TRP A 303 -8.46 -6.28 -3.31
N ALA A 304 -9.00 -5.12 -2.95
CA ALA A 304 -8.32 -3.84 -3.13
C ALA A 304 -7.06 -3.73 -2.29
N ASP A 305 -7.10 -4.18 -1.04
CA ASP A 305 -5.95 -4.24 -0.14
C ASP A 305 -4.88 -5.20 -0.71
N ALA A 306 -5.26 -6.43 -1.07
CA ALA A 306 -4.32 -7.39 -1.65
C ALA A 306 -3.69 -6.88 -2.95
N ARG A 307 -4.48 -6.24 -3.82
CA ARG A 307 -3.94 -5.68 -5.07
C ARG A 307 -3.00 -4.51 -4.82
N LEU A 308 -3.34 -3.62 -3.88
CA LEU A 308 -2.47 -2.51 -3.51
C LEU A 308 -1.15 -3.03 -2.92
N ALA A 309 -1.22 -4.01 -2.02
CA ALA A 309 -0.06 -4.65 -1.43
C ALA A 309 0.85 -5.27 -2.50
N ALA A 310 0.28 -6.03 -3.44
CA ALA A 310 1.02 -6.63 -4.55
C ALA A 310 1.71 -5.57 -5.42
N GLU A 311 1.01 -4.50 -5.80
CA GLU A 311 1.61 -3.43 -6.60
C GLU A 311 2.70 -2.67 -5.84
N LEU A 312 2.53 -2.42 -4.53
CA LEU A 312 3.58 -1.84 -3.70
C LEU A 312 4.82 -2.75 -3.68
N CYS A 313 4.66 -4.05 -3.44
CA CYS A 313 5.79 -4.99 -3.53
C CYS A 313 6.46 -4.93 -4.90
N ARG A 314 5.67 -4.87 -5.97
CA ARG A 314 6.15 -4.82 -7.35
C ARG A 314 6.93 -3.54 -7.67
N VAL A 315 6.53 -2.39 -7.11
CA VAL A 315 7.31 -1.15 -7.20
C VAL A 315 8.72 -1.38 -6.65
N TYR A 316 8.84 -2.02 -5.49
CA TYR A 316 10.16 -2.28 -4.90
C TYR A 316 10.95 -3.36 -5.65
N LEU A 317 10.31 -4.44 -6.12
CA LEU A 317 10.96 -5.56 -6.82
C LEU A 317 11.41 -5.21 -8.25
N ASP A 318 10.48 -4.75 -9.07
CA ASP A 318 10.73 -4.52 -10.50
C ASP A 318 11.18 -3.07 -10.74
N GLY A 319 10.67 -2.14 -9.92
CA GLY A 319 10.88 -0.73 -10.12
C GLY A 319 12.17 -0.20 -9.52
N LEU A 320 12.37 -0.43 -8.23
CA LEU A 320 13.45 0.17 -7.46
C LEU A 320 14.65 -0.75 -7.27
N TRP A 321 14.44 -2.07 -7.23
CA TRP A 321 15.52 -3.03 -7.01
C TRP A 321 16.67 -2.90 -8.00
N PRO A 322 16.44 -2.75 -9.32
CA PRO A 322 17.52 -2.61 -10.30
C PRO A 322 18.33 -1.32 -10.16
N LEU A 323 17.81 -0.31 -9.46
CA LEU A 323 18.42 1.00 -9.41
C LEU A 323 19.54 1.07 -8.37
N LYS A 324 20.62 1.77 -8.72
CA LYS A 324 21.66 2.15 -7.75
C LYS A 324 21.01 3.00 -6.66
N ARG A 325 21.07 2.57 -5.40
CA ARG A 325 20.50 3.29 -4.25
C ARG A 325 20.87 4.78 -4.29
N HIS A 326 19.85 5.62 -4.33
CA HIS A 326 20.04 7.06 -4.34
C HIS A 326 18.87 7.72 -3.62
N ARG A 327 19.15 8.28 -2.44
CA ARG A 327 18.16 8.85 -1.51
C ARG A 327 17.01 7.90 -1.18
N MET A 328 16.28 8.22 -0.12
CA MET A 328 15.07 7.51 0.22
C MET A 328 14.05 7.89 -0.83
N LEU A 329 13.48 6.87 -1.50
CA LEU A 329 12.29 7.10 -2.28
C LEU A 329 11.19 7.39 -1.27
N GLU A 330 11.01 8.66 -0.95
CA GLU A 330 9.75 9.16 -0.44
C GLU A 330 8.76 8.94 -1.57
N CYS A 331 8.16 7.75 -1.59
CA CYS A 331 6.95 7.55 -2.34
C CYS A 331 5.95 8.50 -1.68
N ARG A 332 5.79 9.69 -2.27
CA ARG A 332 4.99 10.79 -1.70
C ARG A 332 3.51 10.45 -1.58
N LEU A 333 3.12 9.24 -1.96
CA LEU A 333 1.79 8.72 -1.78
C LEU A 333 1.62 8.28 -0.33
N ALA A 334 1.16 9.23 0.48
CA ALA A 334 0.57 8.93 1.77
C ALA A 334 -0.74 8.15 1.53
N ILE A 335 -0.65 6.82 1.48
CA ILE A 335 -1.83 5.96 1.48
C ILE A 335 -2.18 5.66 2.94
N PRO A 336 -3.29 6.20 3.48
CA PRO A 336 -3.62 6.05 4.89
C PRO A 336 -3.68 4.58 5.30
N GLY A 337 -2.95 4.21 6.35
CA GLY A 337 -2.88 2.85 6.88
C GLY A 337 -1.83 1.93 6.26
N TRP A 338 -1.05 2.39 5.27
CA TRP A 338 -0.03 1.58 4.58
C TRP A 338 1.43 1.96 4.92
N ASN A 339 1.63 2.97 5.77
CA ASN A 339 2.96 3.45 6.16
C ASN A 339 3.86 2.34 6.72
N GLU A 340 3.30 1.45 7.55
CA GLU A 340 4.05 0.33 8.13
C GLU A 340 4.55 -0.64 7.06
N MET A 341 3.72 -0.96 6.06
CA MET A 341 4.13 -1.82 4.96
C MET A 341 5.19 -1.13 4.10
N LEU A 342 4.98 0.13 3.70
CA LEU A 342 5.96 0.90 2.94
C LEU A 342 7.32 0.98 3.65
N LYS A 343 7.31 1.20 4.96
CA LYS A 343 8.50 1.16 5.81
C LYS A 343 9.18 -0.21 5.72
N SER A 344 8.44 -1.31 5.95
CA SER A 344 9.01 -2.65 5.83
C SER A 344 9.56 -2.97 4.45
N LEU A 345 8.88 -2.55 3.37
CA LEU A 345 9.35 -2.71 1.99
C LEU A 345 10.65 -1.93 1.73
N SER A 346 10.70 -0.69 2.23
CA SER A 346 11.92 0.14 2.13
C SER A 346 13.09 -0.52 2.86
N MET A 347 12.86 -1.08 4.05
CA MET A 347 13.86 -1.82 4.81
C MET A 347 14.36 -3.04 4.03
N CYS A 348 13.46 -3.84 3.46
CA CYS A 348 13.84 -4.98 2.62
C CYS A 348 14.73 -4.55 1.45
N TRP A 349 14.40 -3.43 0.80
CA TRP A 349 15.19 -2.87 -0.29
C TRP A 349 16.56 -2.35 0.15
N TYR A 350 16.66 -1.67 1.29
CA TYR A 350 17.95 -1.20 1.84
C TYR A 350 18.85 -2.33 2.35
N MET A 351 18.27 -3.44 2.82
CA MET A 351 19.05 -4.60 3.23
C MET A 351 19.51 -5.42 2.02
N GLY A 352 18.70 -5.48 0.96
CA GLY A 352 19.05 -6.17 -0.28
C GLY A 352 20.17 -5.44 -1.00
N ARG A 353 21.42 -5.68 -0.57
CA ARG A 353 22.63 -5.07 -1.13
C ARG A 353 22.65 -5.40 -2.62
N ASN A 354 22.57 -4.35 -3.44
CA ASN A 354 22.70 -4.49 -4.87
C ASN A 354 23.98 -3.76 -5.21
N ASP A 355 25.02 -4.50 -5.57
CA ASP A 355 26.15 -3.92 -6.26
C ASP A 355 25.61 -3.12 -7.43
N ALA A 356 26.06 -1.87 -7.57
CA ALA A 356 25.49 -0.95 -8.53
C ALA A 356 25.58 -1.58 -9.93
N GLN A 357 24.45 -2.07 -10.45
CA GLN A 357 24.36 -2.54 -11.82
C GLN A 357 24.81 -1.42 -12.76
N GLU A 358 25.26 -1.76 -13.96
CA GLU A 358 25.52 -0.72 -14.96
C GLU A 358 24.22 0.03 -15.30
N LEU A 359 24.31 1.35 -15.49
CA LEU A 359 23.16 2.22 -15.76
C LEU A 359 22.27 1.68 -16.91
N GLN A 360 22.88 1.16 -17.97
CA GLN A 360 22.16 0.63 -19.13
C GLN A 360 21.43 -0.68 -18.80
N ILE A 361 22.02 -1.54 -17.97
CA ILE A 361 21.37 -2.79 -17.52
C ILE A 361 20.14 -2.44 -16.67
N ALA A 362 20.28 -1.52 -15.71
CA ALA A 362 19.18 -1.09 -14.86
C ALA A 362 18.04 -0.45 -15.68
N LYS A 363 18.37 0.40 -16.67
CA LYS A 363 17.39 0.95 -17.62
C LYS A 363 16.65 -0.16 -18.35
N GLN A 364 17.39 -1.11 -18.93
CA GLN A 364 16.79 -2.17 -19.73
C GLN A 364 15.90 -3.07 -18.88
N GLN A 365 16.34 -3.45 -17.68
CA GLN A 365 15.56 -4.23 -16.73
C GLN A 365 14.26 -3.51 -16.34
N TYR A 366 14.32 -2.21 -16.04
CA TYR A 366 13.13 -1.44 -15.72
C TYR A 366 12.17 -1.32 -16.93
N LEU A 367 12.71 -1.05 -18.12
CA LEU A 367 11.91 -0.94 -19.34
C LEU A 367 11.18 -2.25 -19.67
N THR A 368 11.88 -3.39 -19.66
CA THR A 368 11.29 -4.68 -20.03
C THR A 368 10.45 -5.26 -18.89
N GLY A 369 10.97 -5.26 -17.66
CA GLY A 369 10.34 -5.88 -16.50
C GLY A 369 9.17 -5.09 -15.92
N ARG A 370 9.22 -3.76 -15.99
CA ARG A 370 8.17 -2.90 -15.42
C ARG A 370 7.31 -2.22 -16.48
N ILE A 371 7.92 -1.48 -17.41
CA ILE A 371 7.17 -0.63 -18.34
C ILE A 371 6.44 -1.45 -19.39
N ASP A 372 7.12 -2.38 -20.06
CA ASP A 372 6.50 -3.16 -21.14
C ASP A 372 5.38 -4.07 -20.61
N HIS A 373 5.58 -4.73 -19.46
CA HIS A 373 4.50 -5.49 -18.80
C HIS A 373 3.28 -4.62 -18.43
N GLN A 374 3.49 -3.40 -17.93
CA GLN A 374 2.37 -2.49 -17.62
C GLN A 374 1.68 -2.00 -18.90
N ARG A 375 2.44 -1.68 -19.95
CA ARG A 375 1.89 -1.29 -21.25
C ARG A 375 1.06 -2.40 -21.87
N GLU A 376 1.55 -3.63 -21.83
CA GLU A 376 0.82 -4.82 -22.29
C GLU A 376 -0.49 -4.97 -21.51
N TYR A 377 -0.41 -4.98 -20.17
CA TYR A 377 -1.57 -5.04 -19.29
C TYR A 377 -2.64 -3.99 -19.66
N TYR A 378 -2.25 -2.71 -19.73
CA TYR A 378 -3.19 -1.64 -20.07
C TYR A 378 -3.73 -1.77 -21.50
N SER A 379 -2.91 -2.21 -22.45
CA SER A 379 -3.34 -2.40 -23.83
C SER A 379 -4.41 -3.49 -23.95
N GLU A 380 -4.19 -4.67 -23.36
CA GLU A 380 -5.13 -5.78 -23.36
C GLU A 380 -6.45 -5.39 -22.69
N HIS A 381 -6.37 -4.73 -21.52
CA HIS A 381 -7.54 -4.33 -20.76
C HIS A 381 -8.32 -3.20 -21.45
N SER A 382 -7.64 -2.27 -22.13
CA SER A 382 -8.30 -1.23 -22.93
C SER A 382 -9.07 -1.84 -24.10
N LEU A 383 -8.49 -2.82 -24.81
CA LEU A 383 -9.13 -3.52 -25.93
C LEU A 383 -10.32 -4.33 -25.45
N HIS A 384 -10.18 -5.04 -24.33
CA HIS A 384 -11.27 -5.81 -23.76
C HIS A 384 -12.44 -4.91 -23.34
N ALA A 385 -12.17 -3.84 -22.59
CA ALA A 385 -13.20 -2.88 -22.18
C ALA A 385 -13.85 -2.18 -23.39
N GLY A 386 -13.04 -1.79 -24.39
CA GLY A 386 -13.49 -1.13 -25.61
C GLY A 386 -14.35 -2.02 -26.52
N ARG A 387 -14.16 -3.34 -26.52
CA ARG A 387 -15.01 -4.28 -27.28
C ARG A 387 -16.37 -4.53 -26.60
N TRP A 388 -16.39 -4.65 -25.28
CA TRP A 388 -17.61 -4.99 -24.55
C TRP A 388 -18.54 -3.80 -24.32
N HIS A 389 -17.99 -2.61 -24.10
CA HIS A 389 -18.80 -1.43 -23.84
C HIS A 389 -19.83 -1.10 -24.95
N PRO A 390 -19.46 -0.96 -26.24
CA PRO A 390 -20.40 -0.63 -27.30
C PRO A 390 -21.44 -1.73 -27.51
N ARG A 391 -21.04 -3.01 -27.41
CA ARG A 391 -21.95 -4.16 -27.56
C ARG A 391 -23.03 -4.15 -26.47
N LEU A 392 -22.64 -3.97 -25.21
CA LEU A 392 -23.58 -3.90 -24.10
C LEU A 392 -24.48 -2.65 -24.19
N LYS A 393 -23.92 -1.51 -24.64
CA LYS A 393 -24.70 -0.27 -24.84
C LYS A 393 -25.73 -0.41 -25.95
N ILE A 394 -25.36 -1.00 -27.10
CA ILE A 394 -26.27 -1.28 -28.21
C ILE A 394 -27.40 -2.19 -27.73
N PHE A 395 -27.06 -3.26 -27.00
CA PHE A 395 -28.05 -4.19 -26.44
C PHE A 395 -29.01 -3.51 -25.45
N ALA A 396 -28.51 -2.67 -24.53
CA ALA A 396 -29.36 -1.92 -23.61
C ALA A 396 -30.27 -0.93 -24.36
N THR A 397 -29.73 -0.24 -25.35
CA THR A 397 -30.49 0.74 -26.16
C THR A 397 -31.57 0.05 -26.98
N SER A 398 -31.25 -1.06 -27.66
CA SER A 398 -32.23 -1.82 -28.44
C SER A 398 -33.33 -2.40 -27.56
N ALA A 399 -32.98 -2.94 -26.39
CA ALA A 399 -33.96 -3.41 -25.40
C ALA A 399 -34.91 -2.28 -24.98
N THR A 400 -34.40 -1.05 -24.77
CA THR A 400 -35.24 0.11 -24.41
C THR A 400 -36.19 0.50 -25.55
N VAL A 401 -35.67 0.58 -26.78
CA VAL A 401 -36.47 0.96 -27.96
C VAL A 401 -37.58 -0.04 -28.23
N VAL A 402 -37.27 -1.34 -28.16
CA VAL A 402 -38.28 -2.40 -28.33
C VAL A 402 -39.33 -2.33 -27.22
N ALA A 403 -38.95 -1.95 -26.00
CA ALA A 403 -39.90 -1.80 -24.89
C ALA A 403 -40.88 -0.67 -25.14
N MET A 404 -40.37 0.48 -25.61
CA MET A 404 -41.19 1.63 -25.98
C MET A 404 -42.16 1.28 -27.12
N GLY A 405 -41.67 0.57 -28.15
CA GLY A 405 -42.50 0.09 -29.24
C GLY A 405 -43.61 -0.88 -28.78
N ALA A 406 -43.27 -1.84 -27.93
CA ALA A 406 -44.24 -2.77 -27.36
C ALA A 406 -45.28 -2.06 -26.48
N THR A 407 -44.88 -1.03 -25.73
CA THR A 407 -45.78 -0.20 -24.92
C THR A 407 -46.77 0.57 -25.82
N GLY A 408 -46.26 1.20 -26.89
CA GLY A 408 -47.11 1.91 -27.85
C GLY A 408 -48.11 0.98 -28.54
N ALA A 409 -47.64 -0.18 -29.00
CA ALA A 409 -48.50 -1.20 -29.60
C ALA A 409 -49.56 -1.74 -28.62
N PHE A 410 -49.18 -1.93 -27.36
CA PHE A 410 -50.11 -2.32 -26.30
C PHE A 410 -51.24 -1.28 -26.14
N ILE A 411 -50.90 0.00 -25.96
CA ILE A 411 -51.89 1.08 -25.78
C ILE A 411 -52.84 1.15 -26.98
N VAL A 412 -52.32 1.08 -28.21
CA VAL A 412 -53.18 1.10 -29.41
C VAL A 412 -54.11 -0.12 -29.46
N THR A 413 -53.61 -1.31 -29.18
CA THR A 413 -54.41 -2.54 -29.29
C THR A 413 -55.48 -2.68 -28.19
N THR A 414 -55.21 -2.19 -26.97
CA THR A 414 -56.19 -2.25 -25.88
C THR A 414 -57.17 -1.09 -25.91
N ASP A 415 -56.70 0.14 -26.08
CA ASP A 415 -57.54 1.33 -25.87
C ASP A 415 -58.28 1.73 -27.15
N VAL A 416 -57.72 1.45 -28.33
CA VAL A 416 -58.34 1.83 -29.61
C VAL A 416 -59.13 0.67 -30.22
N VAL A 417 -58.61 -0.56 -30.14
CA VAL A 417 -59.21 -1.72 -30.83
C VAL A 417 -60.03 -2.62 -29.89
N GLY A 418 -59.82 -2.52 -28.57
CA GLY A 418 -60.58 -3.29 -27.58
C GLY A 418 -60.33 -4.80 -27.62
N LEU A 419 -59.17 -5.25 -28.13
CA LEU A 419 -58.85 -6.67 -28.23
C LEU A 419 -58.13 -7.17 -26.97
N ASP A 420 -58.76 -8.03 -26.17
CA ASP A 420 -58.08 -8.79 -25.11
C ASP A 420 -57.70 -10.19 -25.61
N ASN A 421 -56.63 -10.24 -26.42
CA ASN A 421 -56.08 -11.47 -26.98
C ASN A 421 -54.71 -11.80 -26.36
N LEU A 422 -54.22 -13.02 -26.55
CA LEU A 422 -52.88 -13.43 -26.09
C LEU A 422 -51.77 -12.46 -26.53
N SER A 423 -51.91 -11.86 -27.72
CA SER A 423 -50.98 -10.86 -28.26
C SER A 423 -50.91 -9.60 -27.40
N THR A 424 -52.02 -9.08 -26.89
CA THR A 424 -52.03 -7.87 -26.05
C THR A 424 -51.44 -8.17 -24.66
N ARG A 425 -51.65 -9.37 -24.13
CA ARG A 425 -50.99 -9.84 -22.88
C ARG A 425 -49.48 -10.00 -23.04
N LEU A 426 -49.00 -10.54 -24.17
CA LEU A 426 -47.58 -10.63 -24.47
C LEU A 426 -46.95 -9.25 -24.67
N LEU A 427 -47.62 -8.34 -25.37
CA LEU A 427 -47.16 -6.95 -25.52
C LEU A 427 -47.03 -6.25 -24.17
N ARG A 428 -47.99 -6.46 -23.26
CA ARG A 428 -47.97 -5.94 -21.88
C ARG A 428 -46.82 -6.52 -21.04
N LEU A 429 -46.47 -7.77 -21.28
CA LEU A 429 -45.34 -8.41 -20.61
C LEU A 429 -44.01 -7.85 -21.13
N VAL A 430 -43.86 -7.76 -22.45
CA VAL A 430 -42.64 -7.23 -23.09
C VAL A 430 -42.43 -5.77 -22.71
N SER A 431 -43.47 -4.94 -22.70
CA SER A 431 -43.38 -3.53 -22.30
C SER A 431 -42.92 -3.36 -20.85
N ALA A 432 -43.28 -4.28 -19.95
CA ALA A 432 -42.93 -4.22 -18.54
C ALA A 432 -41.53 -4.82 -18.23
N VAL A 433 -41.14 -5.92 -18.88
CA VAL A 433 -39.91 -6.67 -18.57
C VAL A 433 -38.68 -6.10 -19.27
N LEU A 434 -38.83 -5.61 -20.51
CA LEU A 434 -37.68 -5.21 -21.32
C LEU A 434 -36.95 -3.93 -20.83
N PRO A 435 -37.63 -2.91 -20.24
CA PRO A 435 -36.95 -1.80 -19.57
C PRO A 435 -36.10 -2.24 -18.37
N ILE A 436 -36.55 -3.27 -17.64
CA ILE A 436 -35.84 -3.83 -16.49
C ILE A 436 -34.53 -4.47 -16.95
N ILE A 437 -34.57 -5.23 -18.06
CA ILE A 437 -33.37 -5.83 -18.68
C ILE A 437 -32.40 -4.73 -19.15
N SER A 438 -32.91 -3.67 -19.80
CA SER A 438 -32.09 -2.53 -20.21
C SER A 438 -31.39 -1.86 -19.01
N ALA A 439 -32.16 -1.54 -17.97
CA ALA A 439 -31.63 -0.96 -16.74
C ALA A 439 -30.58 -1.86 -16.08
N ALA A 440 -30.72 -3.18 -16.20
CA ALA A 440 -29.74 -4.14 -15.73
C ALA A 440 -28.40 -4.04 -16.44
N VAL A 441 -28.46 -4.03 -17.76
CA VAL A 441 -27.26 -4.01 -18.60
C VAL A 441 -26.55 -2.68 -18.40
N LEU A 442 -27.30 -1.59 -18.29
CA LEU A 442 -26.73 -0.28 -17.97
C LEU A 442 -26.12 -0.25 -16.57
N SER A 443 -26.81 -0.82 -15.57
CA SER A 443 -26.27 -0.99 -14.21
C SER A 443 -25.00 -1.84 -14.21
N TRP A 444 -24.93 -2.86 -15.06
CA TRP A 444 -23.74 -3.71 -15.21
C TRP A 444 -22.57 -2.95 -15.85
N ILE A 445 -22.82 -2.15 -16.89
CA ILE A 445 -21.82 -1.27 -17.51
C ILE A 445 -21.28 -0.28 -16.47
N VAL A 446 -22.17 0.37 -15.72
CA VAL A 446 -21.81 1.36 -14.69
C VAL A 446 -21.06 0.70 -13.54
N ALA A 447 -21.54 -0.46 -13.05
CA ALA A 447 -20.91 -1.16 -11.94
C ALA A 447 -19.51 -1.69 -12.28
N ARG A 448 -19.24 -1.95 -13.56
CA ARG A 448 -17.89 -2.29 -14.05
C ARG A 448 -17.04 -1.08 -14.44
N ASP A 449 -17.61 0.12 -14.46
CA ASP A 449 -16.91 1.37 -14.76
C ASP A 449 -16.15 1.30 -16.10
N LEU A 450 -16.72 0.54 -17.07
CA LEU A 450 -16.04 0.16 -18.32
C LEU A 450 -15.57 1.37 -19.14
N PRO A 451 -16.38 2.44 -19.35
CA PRO A 451 -15.98 3.57 -20.19
C PRO A 451 -14.82 4.36 -19.57
N ARG A 452 -14.90 4.62 -18.26
CA ARG A 452 -13.86 5.34 -17.54
C ARG A 452 -12.55 4.55 -17.57
N ARG A 453 -12.62 3.24 -17.30
CA ARG A 453 -11.44 2.36 -17.33
C ARG A 453 -10.83 2.25 -18.72
N SER A 454 -11.62 2.11 -19.79
CA SER A 454 -11.07 2.05 -21.14
C SER A 454 -10.30 3.31 -21.51
N HIS A 455 -10.84 4.48 -21.18
CA HIS A 455 -10.17 5.75 -21.45
C HIS A 455 -8.91 5.91 -20.61
N ARG A 456 -8.98 5.65 -19.29
CA ARG A 456 -7.82 5.69 -18.40
C ARG A 456 -6.73 4.70 -18.79
N TYR A 457 -7.06 3.50 -19.23
CA TYR A 457 -6.06 2.53 -19.69
C TYR A 457 -5.35 2.99 -20.96
N ALA A 458 -6.08 3.59 -21.91
CA ALA A 458 -5.47 4.16 -23.11
C ALA A 458 -4.56 5.35 -22.76
N GLU A 459 -4.99 6.21 -21.85
CA GLU A 459 -4.21 7.34 -21.34
C GLU A 459 -2.94 6.87 -20.62
N MET A 460 -3.06 5.93 -19.67
CA MET A 460 -1.91 5.36 -18.95
C MET A 460 -0.92 4.68 -19.89
N LYS A 461 -1.39 3.98 -20.92
CA LYS A 461 -0.51 3.43 -21.96
C LYS A 461 0.29 4.53 -22.66
N ALA A 462 -0.36 5.62 -23.07
CA ALA A 462 0.31 6.74 -23.74
C ALA A 462 1.33 7.44 -22.81
N ILE A 463 0.98 7.64 -21.55
CA ILE A 463 1.89 8.17 -20.53
C ILE A 463 3.11 7.26 -20.36
N LEU A 464 2.91 5.94 -20.26
CA LEU A 464 4.02 4.99 -20.13
C LEU A 464 4.93 4.95 -21.37
N GLU A 465 4.38 5.15 -22.56
CA GLU A 465 5.17 5.28 -23.80
C GLU A 465 6.06 6.52 -23.77
N GLN A 466 5.54 7.65 -23.29
CA GLN A 466 6.31 8.87 -23.09
C GLN A 466 7.40 8.67 -22.03
N GLN A 467 7.06 8.09 -20.87
CA GLN A 467 8.03 7.83 -19.81
C GLN A 467 9.12 6.84 -20.24
N ALA A 468 8.78 5.83 -21.05
CA ALA A 468 9.76 4.92 -21.63
C ALA A 468 10.82 5.67 -22.46
N ALA A 469 10.40 6.67 -23.24
CA ALA A 469 11.33 7.52 -23.99
C ALA A 469 12.24 8.34 -23.05
N SER A 470 11.68 8.94 -21.99
CA SER A 470 12.44 9.68 -20.99
C SER A 470 13.47 8.81 -20.25
N ILE A 471 13.11 7.57 -19.90
CA ILE A 471 14.00 6.61 -19.23
C ILE A 471 15.16 6.19 -20.15
N ARG A 472 14.87 5.91 -21.42
CA ARG A 472 15.91 5.60 -22.42
C ARG A 472 16.90 6.78 -22.54
N ALA A 473 16.38 8.00 -22.61
CA ALA A 473 17.16 9.23 -22.78
C ALA A 473 17.95 9.67 -21.53
N ALA A 474 17.70 9.10 -20.34
CA ALA A 474 18.34 9.54 -19.10
C ALA A 474 19.88 9.33 -19.13
N PRO A 475 20.72 10.37 -19.11
CA PRO A 475 22.17 10.19 -19.33
C PRO A 475 22.93 9.69 -18.09
N ASN A 476 22.33 9.78 -16.90
CA ASN A 476 22.98 9.47 -15.63
C ASN A 476 21.98 8.96 -14.57
N TRP A 477 22.50 8.45 -13.46
CA TRP A 477 21.69 7.91 -12.35
C TRP A 477 20.65 8.89 -11.81
N PRO A 478 20.97 10.16 -11.49
CA PRO A 478 19.96 11.09 -10.97
C PRO A 478 18.82 11.34 -11.97
N SER A 479 19.10 11.37 -13.27
CA SER A 479 18.07 11.52 -14.30
C SER A 479 17.20 10.28 -14.44
N LEU A 480 17.82 9.09 -14.37
CA LEU A 480 17.08 7.82 -14.37
C LEU A 480 16.17 7.71 -13.15
N TRP A 481 16.69 8.03 -11.96
CA TRP A 481 15.91 8.06 -10.71
C TRP A 481 14.70 8.96 -10.82
N ARG A 482 14.88 10.21 -11.26
CA ARG A 482 13.76 11.15 -11.43
C ARG A 482 12.70 10.61 -12.40
N ALA A 483 13.12 10.02 -13.52
CA ALA A 483 12.19 9.45 -14.49
C ALA A 483 11.42 8.23 -13.92
N VAL A 484 12.12 7.30 -13.25
CA VAL A 484 11.50 6.14 -12.62
C VAL A 484 10.57 6.54 -11.48
N VAL A 485 11.00 7.40 -10.55
CA VAL A 485 10.16 7.91 -9.45
C VAL A 485 8.91 8.58 -9.98
N THR A 486 9.04 9.43 -11.01
CA THR A 486 7.90 10.08 -11.65
C THR A 486 6.93 9.05 -12.22
N THR A 487 7.47 8.02 -12.88
CA THR A 487 6.65 6.94 -13.48
C THR A 487 5.94 6.11 -12.41
N GLU A 488 6.62 5.70 -11.35
CA GLU A 488 6.01 4.93 -10.26
C GLU A 488 4.99 5.76 -9.48
N ASN A 489 5.24 7.04 -9.27
CA ASN A 489 4.25 7.94 -8.64
C ASN A 489 2.98 8.05 -9.49
N LEU A 490 3.10 8.13 -10.83
CA LEU A 490 1.94 8.13 -11.73
C LEU A 490 1.15 6.81 -11.66
N LEU A 491 1.84 5.67 -11.65
CA LEU A 491 1.23 4.35 -11.52
C LEU A 491 0.50 4.18 -10.18
N LEU A 492 1.16 4.60 -9.09
CA LEU A 492 0.59 4.51 -7.75
C LEU A 492 -0.51 5.53 -7.51
N GLN A 493 -0.49 6.70 -8.16
CA GLN A 493 -1.58 7.65 -8.12
C GLN A 493 -2.86 7.03 -8.71
N GLU A 494 -2.79 6.43 -9.90
CA GLU A 494 -3.95 5.75 -10.50
C GLU A 494 -4.47 4.64 -9.58
N LEU A 495 -3.56 3.86 -8.98
CA LEU A 495 -3.92 2.82 -8.03
C LEU A 495 -4.57 3.39 -6.77
N THR A 496 -4.10 4.53 -6.27
CA THR A 496 -4.64 5.20 -5.08
C THR A 496 -6.00 5.83 -5.36
N GLU A 497 -6.20 6.46 -6.52
CA GLU A 497 -7.51 6.95 -6.97
C GLU A 497 -8.51 5.79 -7.07
N TRP A 498 -8.07 4.65 -7.63
CA TRP A 498 -8.88 3.45 -7.69
C TRP A 498 -9.19 2.87 -6.30
N TYR A 499 -8.20 2.81 -5.42
CA TYR A 499 -8.31 2.27 -4.06
C TYR A 499 -9.27 3.11 -3.21
N THR A 500 -9.08 4.43 -3.19
CA THR A 500 -9.93 5.38 -2.45
C THR A 500 -11.38 5.35 -2.95
N LYS A 501 -11.59 5.24 -4.27
CA LYS A 501 -12.93 5.06 -4.84
C LYS A 501 -13.63 3.79 -4.35
N ASN A 502 -12.89 2.67 -4.22
CA ASN A 502 -13.46 1.38 -3.85
C ASN A 502 -13.61 1.15 -2.35
N ARG A 503 -12.70 1.69 -1.54
CA ARG A 503 -12.82 1.65 -0.08
C ARG A 503 -14.04 2.47 0.38
N GLY A 504 -14.46 3.39 -0.47
CA GLY A 504 -15.48 4.39 -0.18
C GLY A 504 -14.84 5.47 0.66
N THR A 505 -15.28 6.71 0.46
CA THR A 505 -15.18 7.71 1.51
C THR A 505 -16.01 7.18 2.69
N ASP A 506 -15.45 6.27 3.49
CA ASP A 506 -15.80 6.21 4.91
C ASP A 506 -15.50 7.63 5.36
N LYS A 507 -16.55 8.46 5.32
CA LYS A 507 -16.49 9.85 5.68
C LYS A 507 -15.79 9.86 7.03
N SER A 508 -14.55 10.35 7.03
CA SER A 508 -13.88 10.95 8.16
C SER A 508 -14.43 10.45 9.50
N ALA A 509 -13.72 9.59 10.23
CA ALA A 509 -12.62 10.09 11.05
C ALA A 509 -12.88 11.55 11.46
N LYS A 510 -14.01 11.76 12.13
CA LYS A 510 -14.24 12.86 13.05
C LYS A 510 -13.84 12.37 14.42
#